data_AF-A0A7S0T7V5-F1
#
_entry.id   AF-A0A7S0T7V5-F1
#
_cell.length_a   1.000
_cell.length_b   1.000
_cell.length_c   1.000
_cell.angle_alpha   90.00
_cell.angle_beta   90.00
_cell.angle_gamma   90.00
#
_symmetry.space_group_name_H-M   'P 1'
#
loop_
_entity.id
_entity.type
_entity.pdbx_description
1 polymer ?
#
loop_
_entity_poly.entity_id
_entity_poly.type
_entity_poly.pdbx_seq_one_letter_code
_entity_poly.pdbx_strand_id
1 'polypeptide(L)'
;GYSVRFDDCTDRNQCRTKLKYCTDGMLLREATADPLLSEYSCVIIDEAHERSIATDILLGLLKSLVFSSRKLNLKLVIMSATLDTPKLQQFFTDPQITSRHVSLSIKNNQSQSSTSSCSSIISNQLPPLVSIPGRTHPVDIIHELEPVQDYVEAAVDCVLRIHTENLGKDGDVLVFLTGEDEISTVITALKRWARENPQVSRVHPLLPLPCYASLPAASLQQVFENGQDLHAAAVDSASSSGAGSALMSVEEETKSAT
;
A
#
# COMPACT_ATOMS: atom_id res chain seq x y z
N GLY A 1 -11.09 -7.68 13.49
CA GLY A 1 -11.30 -6.43 14.24
C GLY A 1 -10.25 -5.44 13.81
N TYR A 2 -10.42 -4.16 14.14
CA TYR A 2 -9.42 -3.15 13.84
C TYR A 2 -9.14 -2.26 15.05
N SER A 3 -7.96 -1.65 15.08
CA SER A 3 -7.58 -0.66 16.09
C SER A 3 -6.80 0.47 15.44
N VAL A 4 -7.40 1.65 15.43
CA VAL A 4 -6.79 2.90 14.97
C VAL A 4 -6.77 3.89 16.13
N ARG A 5 -6.10 5.03 15.95
CA ARG A 5 -6.03 6.02 17.03
C ARG A 5 -7.44 6.49 17.38
N PHE A 6 -7.80 6.37 18.67
CA PHE A 6 -9.11 6.74 19.23
C PHE A 6 -10.32 5.86 18.85
N ASP A 7 -10.12 4.80 18.06
CA ASP A 7 -11.18 3.85 17.74
C ASP A 7 -10.65 2.41 17.77
N ASP A 8 -11.20 1.60 18.68
CA ASP A 8 -10.82 0.19 18.87
C ASP A 8 -12.06 -0.68 18.76
N CYS A 9 -12.17 -1.37 17.63
CA CYS A 9 -13.21 -2.35 17.33
C CYS A 9 -12.65 -3.78 17.45
N THR A 10 -11.89 -4.05 18.51
CA THR A 10 -11.44 -5.39 18.89
C THR A 10 -12.18 -5.90 20.13
N ASP A 11 -12.55 -7.17 20.07
CA ASP A 11 -13.15 -7.88 21.20
C ASP A 11 -12.11 -8.84 21.79
N ARG A 12 -11.38 -8.34 22.80
CA ARG A 12 -10.35 -9.09 23.53
C ARG A 12 -10.95 -10.02 24.59
N ASN A 13 -12.05 -9.59 25.22
CA ASN A 13 -12.63 -10.29 26.36
C ASN A 13 -13.36 -11.57 25.98
N GLN A 14 -13.96 -11.64 24.78
CA GLN A 14 -14.67 -12.83 24.32
C GLN A 14 -13.87 -13.66 23.29
N CYS A 15 -12.59 -13.35 23.09
CA CYS A 15 -11.70 -14.00 22.12
C CYS A 15 -12.28 -14.11 20.69
N ARG A 16 -13.19 -13.20 20.30
CA ARG A 16 -13.83 -13.22 18.98
C ARG A 16 -12.90 -12.72 17.89
N THR A 17 -11.99 -11.81 18.23
CA THR A 17 -11.06 -11.21 17.28
C THR A 17 -9.82 -12.08 17.11
N LYS A 18 -9.77 -12.86 16.03
CA LYS A 18 -8.59 -13.69 15.67
C LYS A 18 -7.56 -12.96 14.80
N LEU A 19 -8.03 -12.00 14.01
CA LEU A 19 -7.22 -11.14 13.16
C LEU A 19 -7.52 -9.69 13.49
N LYS A 20 -6.46 -8.94 13.74
CA LYS A 20 -6.51 -7.53 14.09
C LYS A 20 -5.72 -6.74 13.07
N TYR A 21 -6.41 -5.79 12.42
CA TYR A 21 -5.78 -4.76 11.62
C TYR A 21 -5.52 -3.55 12.52
N CYS A 22 -4.32 -3.00 12.51
CA CYS A 22 -4.05 -1.80 13.28
C CYS A 22 -3.01 -0.94 12.60
N THR A 23 -3.03 0.35 12.91
CA THR A 23 -1.95 1.24 12.46
C THR A 23 -0.65 0.89 13.17
N ASP A 24 0.47 1.13 12.50
CA ASP A 24 1.82 1.01 13.03
C ASP A 24 1.99 1.67 14.41
N GLY A 25 1.44 2.87 14.62
CA GLY A 25 1.46 3.58 15.88
C GLY A 25 0.70 2.87 17.01
N MET A 26 -0.41 2.19 16.70
CA MET A 26 -1.14 1.40 17.69
C MET A 26 -0.37 0.14 18.08
N LEU A 27 0.23 -0.56 17.11
CA LEU A 27 1.08 -1.71 17.38
C LEU A 27 2.33 -1.33 18.19
N LEU A 28 2.96 -0.19 17.87
CA LEU A 28 4.13 0.31 18.61
C LEU A 28 3.80 0.64 20.07
N ARG A 29 2.62 1.23 20.31
CA ARG A 29 2.12 1.49 21.67
C ARG A 29 1.93 0.19 22.44
N GLU A 30 1.39 -0.84 21.79
CA GLU A 30 1.24 -2.16 22.39
C GLU A 30 2.58 -2.83 22.68
N ALA A 31 3.54 -2.77 21.76
CA ALA A 31 4.88 -3.29 21.97
C ALA A 31 5.64 -2.59 23.12
N THR A 32 5.29 -1.33 23.41
CA THR A 32 5.85 -0.60 24.56
C THR A 32 5.24 -1.08 25.88
N ALA A 33 3.95 -1.44 25.89
CA ALA A 33 3.25 -1.96 27.06
C ALA A 33 3.57 -3.44 27.34
N ASP A 34 3.61 -4.26 26.28
CA ASP A 34 4.05 -5.65 26.29
C ASP A 34 5.19 -5.85 25.28
N PRO A 35 6.46 -5.73 25.72
CA PRO A 35 7.63 -5.94 24.87
C PRO A 35 7.78 -7.34 24.29
N LEU A 36 7.04 -8.32 24.79
CA LEU A 36 7.06 -9.69 24.27
C LEU A 36 5.95 -9.94 23.25
N LEU A 37 5.02 -8.99 23.08
CA LEU A 37 3.84 -9.13 22.21
C LEU A 37 3.13 -10.46 22.42
N SER A 38 2.92 -10.83 23.68
CA SER A 38 2.49 -12.17 24.12
C SER A 38 1.09 -12.56 23.65
N GLU A 39 0.25 -11.57 23.31
CA GLU A 39 -1.08 -11.79 22.73
C GLU A 39 -1.01 -12.28 21.27
N TYR A 40 0.13 -12.16 20.61
CA TYR A 40 0.29 -12.44 19.19
C TYR A 40 1.19 -13.65 18.94
N SER A 41 0.75 -14.53 18.04
CA SER A 41 1.60 -15.60 17.48
C SER A 41 2.25 -15.22 16.16
N CYS A 42 1.71 -14.20 15.48
CA CYS A 42 2.18 -13.71 14.19
C CYS A 42 1.95 -12.22 14.09
N VAL A 43 2.94 -11.48 13.61
CA VAL A 43 2.85 -10.06 13.27
C VAL A 43 3.17 -9.91 11.79
N ILE A 44 2.28 -9.22 11.07
CA ILE A 44 2.46 -8.86 9.67
C ILE A 44 2.65 -7.34 9.63
N ILE A 45 3.80 -6.89 9.15
CA ILE A 45 4.06 -5.48 8.86
C ILE A 45 3.80 -5.30 7.38
N ASP A 46 2.70 -4.64 7.06
CA ASP A 46 2.34 -4.29 5.69
C ASP A 46 2.90 -2.92 5.30
N GLU A 47 2.98 -2.65 4.00
CA GLU A 47 3.45 -1.39 3.44
C GLU A 47 4.78 -0.86 4.00
N ALA A 48 5.71 -1.77 4.27
CA ALA A 48 7.01 -1.42 4.86
C ALA A 48 7.86 -0.47 3.98
N HIS A 49 7.44 -0.20 2.74
CA HIS A 49 8.09 0.76 1.86
C HIS A 49 7.69 2.21 2.11
N GLU A 50 6.61 2.49 2.84
CA GLU A 50 6.28 3.87 3.25
C GLU A 50 7.30 4.43 4.25
N ARG A 51 8.12 3.57 4.86
CA ARG A 51 9.24 3.94 5.76
C ARG A 51 8.82 4.93 6.85
N SER A 52 7.64 4.73 7.42
CA SER A 52 7.19 5.51 8.57
C SER A 52 8.14 5.31 9.76
N ILE A 53 8.30 6.34 10.59
CA ILE A 53 9.15 6.27 11.80
C ILE A 53 8.69 5.14 12.73
N ALA A 54 7.37 4.98 12.89
CA ALA A 54 6.81 3.93 13.74
C ALA A 54 7.13 2.54 13.19
N THR A 55 7.05 2.33 11.87
CA THR A 55 7.43 1.09 11.21
C THR A 55 8.92 0.78 11.40
N ASP A 56 9.81 1.75 11.17
CA ASP A 56 11.26 1.54 11.34
C ASP A 56 11.63 1.17 12.79
N ILE A 57 10.99 1.82 13.78
CA ILE A 57 11.17 1.46 15.21
C ILE A 57 10.63 0.05 15.48
N LEU A 58 9.43 -0.27 14.98
CA LEU A 58 8.83 -1.59 15.12
C LEU A 58 9.71 -2.69 14.53
N LEU A 59 10.28 -2.49 13.34
CA LEU A 59 11.19 -3.46 12.72
C LEU A 59 12.42 -3.72 13.59
N GLY A 60 12.98 -2.69 14.23
CA GLY A 60 14.09 -2.84 15.18
C GLY A 60 13.72 -3.63 16.45
N LEU A 61 12.55 -3.34 17.02
CA LEU A 61 12.03 -4.06 18.20
C LEU A 61 11.71 -5.52 17.86
N LEU A 62 11.01 -5.76 16.76
CA LEU A 62 10.62 -7.09 16.29
C LEU A 62 11.83 -7.94 15.91
N LYS A 63 12.86 -7.35 15.28
CA LYS A 63 14.15 -8.02 15.06
C LYS A 63 14.72 -8.52 16.39
N SER A 64 14.82 -7.63 17.38
CA SER A 64 15.37 -8.00 18.69
C SER A 64 14.56 -9.12 19.34
N LEU A 65 13.24 -9.10 19.23
CA LEU A 65 12.35 -10.11 19.80
C LEU A 65 12.52 -11.47 19.10
N VAL A 66 12.46 -11.50 17.76
CA VAL A 66 12.60 -12.72 16.97
C VAL A 66 13.96 -13.40 17.19
N PHE A 67 15.05 -12.62 17.33
CA PHE A 67 16.40 -13.17 17.53
C PHE A 67 16.77 -13.48 18.99
N SER A 68 16.26 -12.71 19.96
CA SER A 68 16.64 -12.88 21.38
C SER A 68 15.79 -13.93 22.09
N SER A 69 14.52 -14.06 21.71
CA SER A 69 13.56 -14.88 22.44
C SER A 69 13.33 -16.22 21.77
N ARG A 70 14.29 -17.17 21.89
CA ARG A 70 14.10 -18.57 21.44
C ARG A 70 12.89 -19.30 22.08
N LYS A 71 12.24 -18.69 23.07
CA LYS A 71 11.04 -19.20 23.75
C LYS A 71 9.72 -18.64 23.20
N LEU A 72 9.75 -17.58 22.40
CA LEU A 72 8.54 -17.01 21.82
C LEU A 72 8.36 -17.58 20.41
N ASN A 73 7.26 -18.31 20.18
CA ASN A 73 6.85 -18.78 18.86
C ASN A 73 6.22 -17.64 18.03
N LEU A 74 6.82 -16.44 18.04
CA LEU A 74 6.34 -15.30 17.29
C LEU A 74 6.87 -15.36 15.86
N LYS A 75 5.97 -15.34 14.87
CA LYS A 75 6.31 -15.24 13.45
C LYS A 75 6.23 -13.79 12.99
N LEU A 76 7.17 -13.38 12.15
CA LEU A 76 7.18 -12.05 11.54
C LEU A 76 7.10 -12.19 10.02
N VAL A 77 6.16 -11.48 9.42
CA VAL A 77 6.03 -11.31 7.97
C VAL A 77 6.15 -9.83 7.66
N ILE A 78 6.96 -9.48 6.66
CA ILE A 78 7.12 -8.10 6.20
C ILE A 78 6.68 -8.08 4.75
N MET A 79 5.63 -7.32 4.47
CA MET A 79 5.06 -7.14 3.15
C MET A 79 5.46 -5.76 2.61
N SER A 80 5.77 -5.71 1.32
CA SER A 80 6.18 -4.49 0.66
C SER A 80 6.06 -4.62 -0.86
N ALA A 81 5.61 -3.55 -1.52
CA ALA A 81 5.56 -3.48 -2.98
C ALA A 81 6.92 -3.11 -3.63
N THR A 82 7.75 -2.30 -2.96
CA THR A 82 8.90 -1.65 -3.61
C THR A 82 10.21 -1.71 -2.82
N LEU A 83 10.22 -2.32 -1.63
CA LEU A 83 11.40 -2.31 -0.78
C LEU A 83 12.54 -3.14 -1.40
N ASP A 84 13.75 -2.57 -1.33
CA ASP A 84 15.01 -3.25 -1.66
C ASP A 84 15.18 -4.48 -0.75
N THR A 85 14.75 -5.62 -1.27
CA THR A 85 14.66 -6.85 -0.48
C THR A 85 16.01 -7.34 0.04
N PRO A 86 17.12 -7.26 -0.73
CA PRO A 86 18.45 -7.57 -0.22
C PRO A 86 18.82 -6.84 1.07
N LYS A 87 18.52 -5.54 1.18
CA LYS A 87 18.80 -4.76 2.39
C LYS A 87 17.98 -5.24 3.58
N LEU A 88 16.70 -5.54 3.36
CA LEU A 88 15.82 -6.03 4.41
C LEU A 88 16.24 -7.43 4.88
N GLN A 89 16.57 -8.33 3.95
CA GLN A 89 17.10 -9.65 4.27
C GLN A 89 18.38 -9.54 5.10
N GLN A 90 19.33 -8.67 4.70
CA GLN A 90 20.55 -8.41 5.46
C GLN A 90 20.25 -7.86 6.86
N PHE A 91 19.29 -6.94 6.99
CA PHE A 91 18.89 -6.40 8.28
C PHE A 91 18.33 -7.48 9.20
N PHE A 92 17.57 -8.44 8.67
CA PHE A 92 17.03 -9.58 9.43
C PHE A 92 17.93 -10.83 9.38
N THR A 93 19.23 -10.69 9.14
CA THR A 93 20.21 -11.79 9.31
C THR A 93 20.72 -11.84 10.76
N ASP A 94 20.96 -13.05 11.28
CA ASP A 94 21.51 -13.26 12.62
C ASP A 94 22.83 -12.46 12.81
N PRO A 95 22.92 -11.59 13.84
CA PRO A 95 24.13 -10.84 14.18
C PRO A 95 25.40 -11.70 14.32
N GLN A 96 25.28 -12.95 14.79
CA GLN A 96 26.41 -13.87 14.96
C GLN A 96 27.02 -14.32 13.62
N ILE A 97 26.22 -14.34 12.56
CA ILE A 97 26.67 -14.66 11.19
C ILE A 97 27.36 -13.44 10.57
N THR A 98 26.80 -12.25 10.78
CA THR A 98 27.35 -10.98 10.27
C THR A 98 28.76 -10.70 10.82
N SER A 99 29.00 -10.98 12.11
CA SER A 99 30.32 -10.78 12.72
C SER A 99 31.40 -11.71 12.17
N ARG A 100 31.04 -12.94 11.74
CA ARG A 100 31.99 -13.88 11.12
C ARG A 100 32.34 -13.49 9.69
N HIS A 101 31.38 -12.95 8.93
CA HIS A 101 31.58 -12.54 7.54
C HIS A 101 32.38 -11.23 7.39
N VAL A 102 32.17 -10.23 8.25
CA VAL A 102 32.96 -8.98 8.22
C VAL A 102 34.43 -9.26 8.53
N SER A 103 34.73 -10.17 9.47
CA SER A 103 36.11 -10.58 9.75
C SER A 103 36.78 -11.36 8.61
N LEU A 104 36.01 -12.00 7.72
CA LEU A 104 36.53 -12.71 6.54
C LEU A 104 36.74 -11.75 5.35
N SER A 105 35.87 -10.74 5.18
CA SER A 105 36.04 -9.72 4.14
C SER A 105 37.27 -8.82 4.37
N ILE A 106 37.72 -8.66 5.61
CA ILE A 106 38.93 -7.88 5.95
C ILE A 106 40.22 -8.70 5.73
N LYS A 107 40.15 -10.03 5.64
CA LYS A 107 41.34 -10.90 5.51
C LYS A 107 41.75 -11.24 4.07
N ASN A 108 40.92 -10.97 3.07
CA ASN A 108 41.23 -11.29 1.67
C ASN A 108 41.63 -10.04 0.88
N ASN A 109 42.88 -9.63 1.05
CA ASN A 109 43.57 -8.80 0.06
C ASN A 109 44.88 -9.44 -0.43
N GLN A 110 45.01 -10.77 -0.33
CA GLN A 110 45.99 -11.54 -1.08
C GLN A 110 45.39 -12.89 -1.51
N SER A 111 45.43 -13.12 -2.83
CA SER A 111 45.37 -14.43 -3.51
C SER A 111 43.99 -14.99 -3.86
N GLN A 112 43.86 -15.30 -5.15
CA GLN A 112 42.69 -15.81 -5.87
C GLN A 112 42.32 -17.26 -5.50
N SER A 113 41.10 -17.64 -5.91
CA SER A 113 40.57 -19.00 -6.12
C SER A 113 39.93 -19.75 -4.93
N SER A 114 38.64 -19.50 -4.71
CA SER A 114 37.58 -20.50 -4.38
C SER A 114 36.26 -19.78 -4.05
N THR A 115 35.55 -19.33 -5.09
CA THR A 115 34.30 -18.55 -4.97
C THR A 115 33.02 -19.39 -4.80
N SER A 116 33.12 -20.70 -4.56
CA SER A 116 31.96 -21.61 -4.59
C SER A 116 31.42 -22.08 -3.24
N SER A 117 32.13 -21.85 -2.13
CA SER A 117 31.71 -22.35 -0.80
C SER A 117 31.04 -21.30 0.10
N CYS A 118 31.13 -20.02 -0.28
CA CYS A 118 30.63 -18.92 0.56
C CYS A 118 29.16 -18.57 0.24
N SER A 119 28.79 -18.61 -1.04
CA SER A 119 27.42 -18.35 -1.51
C SER A 119 26.40 -19.39 -1.03
N SER A 120 26.81 -20.64 -0.91
CA SER A 120 25.98 -21.78 -0.51
C SER A 120 25.78 -21.91 1.01
N ILE A 121 26.64 -21.31 1.84
CA ILE A 121 26.44 -21.23 3.30
C ILE A 121 25.49 -20.08 3.66
N ILE A 122 25.53 -18.98 2.91
CA ILE A 122 24.66 -17.81 3.12
C ILE A 122 23.19 -18.14 2.79
N SER A 123 22.91 -18.97 1.78
CA SER A 123 21.53 -19.26 1.34
C SER A 123 20.69 -19.98 2.39
N ASN A 124 21.29 -20.76 3.29
CA ASN A 124 20.57 -21.55 4.29
C ASN A 124 20.25 -20.78 5.59
N GLN A 125 20.63 -19.50 5.69
CA GLN A 125 20.51 -18.72 6.93
C GLN A 125 19.88 -17.33 6.73
N LEU A 126 19.46 -17.00 5.52
CA LEU A 126 18.71 -15.77 5.24
C LEU A 126 17.21 -15.99 5.45
N PRO A 127 16.46 -14.97 5.90
CA PRO A 127 15.01 -15.01 5.90
C PRO A 127 14.48 -15.32 4.48
N PRO A 128 13.48 -16.21 4.35
CA PRO A 128 12.93 -16.56 3.05
C PRO A 128 12.30 -15.34 2.40
N LEU A 129 12.65 -15.13 1.13
CA LEU A 129 12.05 -14.11 0.28
C LEU A 129 11.02 -14.77 -0.63
N VAL A 130 9.78 -14.30 -0.56
CA VAL A 130 8.72 -14.67 -1.49
C VAL A 130 8.40 -13.43 -2.34
N SER A 131 8.59 -13.54 -3.65
CA SER A 131 8.18 -12.52 -4.61
C SER A 131 6.92 -13.01 -5.33
N ILE A 132 5.88 -12.19 -5.32
CA ILE A 132 4.66 -12.44 -6.08
C ILE A 132 4.78 -11.58 -7.34
N PRO A 133 4.78 -12.18 -8.55
CA PRO A 133 4.86 -11.39 -9.77
C PRO A 133 3.63 -10.49 -9.87
N GLY A 134 3.86 -9.19 -10.09
CA GLY A 134 2.78 -8.25 -10.36
C GLY A 134 2.02 -8.64 -11.62
N ARG A 135 0.71 -8.45 -11.60
CA ARG A 135 -0.12 -8.46 -12.81
C ARG A 135 -0.24 -7.01 -13.26
N THR A 136 0.57 -6.61 -14.24
CA THR A 136 0.48 -5.28 -14.84
C THR A 136 -0.06 -5.40 -16.25
N HIS A 137 -1.12 -4.66 -16.55
CA HIS A 137 -1.55 -4.43 -17.92
C HIS A 137 -0.71 -3.32 -18.55
N PRO A 138 -0.47 -3.32 -19.87
CA PRO A 138 0.18 -2.20 -20.53
C PRO A 138 -0.65 -0.94 -20.33
N VAL A 139 -0.01 0.15 -19.90
CA VAL A 139 -0.64 1.46 -19.68
C VAL A 139 0.04 2.48 -20.58
N ASP A 140 -0.75 3.22 -21.34
CA ASP A 140 -0.27 4.35 -22.14
C ASP A 140 -0.09 5.58 -21.25
N ILE A 141 1.10 6.18 -21.30
CA ILE A 141 1.45 7.37 -20.51
C ILE A 141 1.41 8.59 -21.43
N ILE A 142 0.56 9.55 -21.08
CA ILE A 142 0.37 10.79 -21.83
C ILE A 142 0.86 11.95 -20.96
N HIS A 143 1.65 12.84 -21.55
CA HIS A 143 2.20 14.02 -20.88
C HIS A 143 1.77 15.29 -21.61
N GLU A 144 1.57 16.36 -20.83
CA GLU A 144 1.44 17.70 -21.40
C GLU A 144 2.77 18.16 -22.01
N LEU A 145 2.70 18.87 -23.14
CA LEU A 145 3.88 19.39 -23.84
C LEU A 145 4.55 20.53 -23.07
N GLU A 146 3.75 21.30 -22.33
CA GLU A 146 4.17 22.46 -21.56
C GLU A 146 3.71 22.35 -20.10
N PRO A 147 4.44 22.92 -19.14
CA PRO A 147 4.05 22.91 -17.74
C PRO A 147 2.75 23.71 -17.53
N VAL A 148 1.81 23.07 -16.84
CA VAL A 148 0.51 23.67 -16.49
C VAL A 148 0.66 24.59 -15.27
N GLN A 149 0.03 25.77 -15.32
CA GLN A 149 0.03 26.71 -14.18
C GLN A 149 -0.90 26.29 -13.05
N ASP A 150 -2.12 25.85 -13.38
CA ASP A 150 -3.12 25.33 -12.44
C ASP A 150 -3.41 23.85 -12.77
N TYR A 151 -2.80 22.94 -12.00
CA TYR A 151 -3.02 21.51 -12.21
C TYR A 151 -4.39 21.04 -11.72
N VAL A 152 -5.07 21.78 -10.84
CA VAL A 152 -6.41 21.42 -10.35
C VAL A 152 -7.43 21.64 -11.45
N GLU A 153 -7.36 22.78 -12.14
CA GLU A 153 -8.17 23.06 -13.33
C GLU A 153 -7.87 22.07 -14.45
N ALA A 154 -6.59 21.84 -14.77
CA ALA A 154 -6.21 20.87 -15.79
C ALA A 154 -6.63 19.43 -15.46
N ALA A 155 -6.69 19.05 -14.18
CA ALA A 155 -7.22 17.76 -13.76
C ALA A 155 -8.72 17.63 -14.07
N VAL A 156 -9.51 18.69 -13.81
CA VAL A 156 -10.93 18.74 -14.18
C VAL A 156 -11.08 18.58 -15.69
N ASP A 157 -10.34 19.36 -16.47
CA ASP A 157 -10.40 19.30 -17.94
C ASP A 157 -10.00 17.92 -18.48
N CYS A 158 -8.97 17.30 -17.90
CA CYS A 158 -8.54 15.96 -18.27
C CYS A 158 -9.62 14.91 -17.98
N VAL A 159 -10.26 14.95 -16.80
CA VAL A 159 -11.37 14.04 -16.46
C VAL A 159 -12.53 14.21 -17.42
N LEU A 160 -12.93 15.45 -17.71
CA LEU A 160 -14.03 15.74 -18.63
C LEU A 160 -13.71 15.32 -20.07
N ARG A 161 -12.46 15.52 -20.50
CA ARG A 161 -11.98 15.04 -21.80
C ARG A 161 -12.05 13.52 -21.90
N ILE A 162 -11.53 12.79 -20.91
CA ILE A 162 -11.61 11.32 -20.86
C ILE A 162 -13.07 10.83 -20.87
N HIS A 163 -13.93 11.47 -20.07
CA HIS A 163 -15.34 11.11 -19.96
C HIS A 163 -16.12 11.37 -21.26
N THR A 164 -15.78 12.41 -22.02
CA THR A 164 -16.46 12.74 -23.28
C THR A 164 -15.89 11.99 -24.49
N GLU A 165 -14.59 11.69 -24.50
CA GLU A 165 -13.96 10.91 -25.57
C GLU A 165 -14.35 9.42 -25.52
N ASN A 166 -14.63 8.89 -24.32
CA ASN A 166 -14.99 7.49 -24.10
C ASN A 166 -16.50 7.25 -23.92
N LEU A 167 -17.34 8.13 -24.47
CA LEU A 167 -18.79 7.96 -24.42
C LEU A 167 -19.24 6.55 -24.86
N GLY A 168 -19.90 5.84 -23.95
CA GLY A 168 -20.46 4.50 -24.20
C GLY A 168 -19.46 3.34 -24.07
N LYS A 169 -18.27 3.57 -23.52
CA LYS A 169 -17.36 2.52 -23.05
C LYS A 169 -17.28 2.57 -21.53
N ASP A 170 -17.18 1.43 -20.86
CA ASP A 170 -17.05 1.36 -19.41
C ASP A 170 -15.62 1.67 -18.96
N GLY A 171 -15.48 2.23 -17.75
CA GLY A 171 -14.18 2.54 -17.15
C GLY A 171 -14.18 3.70 -16.15
N ASP A 172 -13.56 3.50 -15.00
CA ASP A 172 -13.43 4.52 -13.95
C ASP A 172 -12.19 5.40 -14.13
N VAL A 173 -12.23 6.60 -13.55
CA VAL A 173 -11.12 7.55 -13.56
C VAL A 173 -10.64 7.78 -12.13
N LEU A 174 -9.35 7.55 -11.90
CA LEU A 174 -8.68 7.89 -10.64
C LEU A 174 -7.84 9.15 -10.82
N VAL A 175 -8.07 10.15 -9.98
CA VAL A 175 -7.37 11.44 -9.99
C VAL A 175 -6.61 11.62 -8.70
N PHE A 176 -5.30 11.86 -8.78
CA PHE A 176 -4.49 12.17 -7.61
C PHE A 176 -4.36 13.68 -7.42
N LEU A 177 -4.76 14.18 -6.26
CA LEU A 177 -4.62 15.57 -5.82
C LEU A 177 -3.86 15.62 -4.50
N THR A 178 -3.46 16.80 -4.02
CA THR A 178 -2.59 16.89 -2.85
C THR A 178 -3.36 17.04 -1.53
N GLY A 179 -4.55 17.64 -1.56
CA GLY A 179 -5.30 17.95 -0.34
C GLY A 179 -6.82 17.98 -0.50
N GLU A 180 -7.51 17.98 0.64
CA GLU A 180 -8.98 17.95 0.74
C GLU A 180 -9.66 19.15 0.03
N ASP A 181 -9.09 20.34 0.12
CA ASP A 181 -9.64 21.54 -0.52
C ASP A 181 -9.63 21.44 -2.06
N GLU A 182 -8.57 20.87 -2.62
CA GLU A 182 -8.45 20.62 -4.07
C GLU A 182 -9.45 19.56 -4.51
N ILE A 183 -9.57 18.46 -3.74
CA ILE A 183 -10.54 17.39 -3.96
C ILE A 183 -11.97 17.96 -3.98
N SER A 184 -12.32 18.78 -3.00
CA SER A 184 -13.62 19.44 -2.91
C SER A 184 -13.88 20.36 -4.11
N THR A 185 -12.86 21.09 -4.57
CA THR A 185 -12.92 21.96 -5.74
C THR A 185 -13.21 21.16 -7.01
N VAL A 186 -12.47 20.09 -7.26
CA VAL A 186 -12.64 19.20 -8.42
C VAL A 186 -14.02 18.54 -8.40
N ILE A 187 -14.45 17.98 -7.26
CA ILE A 187 -15.77 17.36 -7.13
C ILE A 187 -16.89 18.34 -7.43
N THR A 188 -16.77 19.58 -6.93
CA THR A 188 -17.76 20.64 -7.18
C THR A 188 -17.82 21.01 -8.66
N ALA A 189 -16.67 21.13 -9.32
CA ALA A 189 -16.59 21.41 -10.75
C ALA A 189 -17.20 20.29 -11.60
N LEU A 190 -16.87 19.03 -11.32
CA LEU A 190 -17.42 17.87 -12.05
C LEU A 190 -18.94 17.73 -11.85
N LYS A 191 -19.44 17.90 -10.62
CA LYS A 191 -20.88 17.90 -10.34
C LYS A 191 -21.61 19.07 -10.99
N ARG A 192 -20.96 20.23 -11.11
CA ARG A 192 -21.50 21.38 -11.85
C ARG A 192 -21.62 21.04 -13.32
N TRP A 193 -20.56 20.52 -13.93
CA TRP A 193 -20.55 20.13 -15.34
C TRP A 193 -21.64 19.10 -15.66
N ALA A 194 -21.82 18.08 -14.81
CA ALA A 194 -22.86 17.07 -14.98
C ALA A 194 -24.28 17.65 -14.96
N ARG A 195 -24.54 18.68 -14.12
CA ARG A 195 -25.83 19.38 -14.11
C ARG A 195 -26.04 20.26 -15.34
N GLU A 196 -24.97 20.86 -15.85
CA GLU A 196 -25.00 21.74 -17.03
C GLU A 196 -25.13 20.93 -18.35
N ASN A 197 -24.78 19.64 -18.34
CA ASN A 197 -24.80 18.76 -19.52
C ASN A 197 -25.73 17.54 -19.34
N PRO A 198 -27.05 17.75 -19.09
CA PRO A 198 -27.97 16.66 -18.78
C PRO A 198 -28.14 15.65 -19.91
N GLN A 199 -27.94 16.04 -21.17
CA GLN A 199 -27.96 15.13 -22.32
C GLN A 199 -26.84 14.10 -22.25
N VAL A 200 -25.65 14.50 -21.81
CA VAL A 200 -24.50 13.61 -21.68
C VAL A 200 -24.68 12.73 -20.46
N SER A 201 -25.03 13.32 -19.31
CA SER A 201 -25.21 12.57 -18.06
C SER A 201 -26.36 11.57 -18.07
N ARG A 202 -27.31 11.67 -19.00
CA ARG A 202 -28.35 10.65 -19.22
C ARG A 202 -27.83 9.39 -19.89
N VAL A 203 -26.85 9.54 -20.77
CA VAL A 203 -26.28 8.43 -21.56
C VAL A 203 -25.03 7.87 -20.89
N HIS A 204 -24.28 8.73 -20.21
CA HIS A 204 -23.00 8.43 -19.61
C HIS A 204 -22.86 9.22 -18.29
N PRO A 205 -23.39 8.68 -17.19
CA PRO A 205 -23.43 9.39 -15.91
C PRO A 205 -22.05 9.46 -15.26
N LEU A 206 -21.70 10.65 -14.77
CA LEU A 206 -20.46 10.92 -14.04
C LEU A 206 -20.75 11.00 -12.54
N LEU A 207 -20.07 10.17 -11.74
CA LEU A 207 -20.18 10.15 -10.28
C LEU A 207 -18.84 10.51 -9.62
N PRO A 208 -18.61 11.79 -9.25
CA PRO A 208 -17.41 12.18 -8.53
C PRO A 208 -17.47 11.79 -7.05
N LEU A 209 -16.47 11.06 -6.57
CA LEU A 209 -16.36 10.56 -5.19
C LEU A 209 -15.03 10.99 -4.54
N PRO A 210 -15.08 11.61 -3.34
CA PRO A 210 -13.87 11.95 -2.60
C PRO A 210 -13.24 10.73 -1.92
N CYS A 211 -11.91 10.69 -1.88
CA CYS A 211 -11.12 9.74 -1.10
C CYS A 211 -9.97 10.49 -0.39
N TYR A 212 -10.05 10.60 0.94
CA TYR A 212 -8.99 11.21 1.76
C TYR A 212 -9.11 10.75 3.22
N ALA A 213 -8.02 10.90 3.99
CA ALA A 213 -7.85 10.24 5.29
C ALA A 213 -8.87 10.62 6.39
N SER A 214 -9.44 11.83 6.36
CA SER A 214 -10.45 12.29 7.33
C SER A 214 -11.88 11.83 7.00
N LEU A 215 -12.08 11.15 5.86
CA LEU A 215 -13.40 10.73 5.42
C LEU A 215 -13.95 9.57 6.27
N PRO A 216 -15.24 9.57 6.68
CA PRO A 216 -15.84 8.45 7.40
C PRO A 216 -15.76 7.14 6.60
N ALA A 217 -15.58 6.02 7.31
CA ALA A 217 -15.44 4.69 6.69
C ALA A 217 -16.62 4.32 5.76
N ALA A 218 -17.85 4.68 6.14
CA ALA A 218 -19.03 4.45 5.32
C ALA A 218 -18.95 5.17 3.96
N SER A 219 -18.39 6.38 3.92
CA SER A 219 -18.23 7.15 2.68
C SER A 219 -17.07 6.64 1.84
N LEU A 220 -15.96 6.20 2.46
CA LEU A 220 -14.86 5.55 1.74
C LEU A 220 -15.33 4.26 1.06
N GLN A 221 -16.21 3.49 1.72
CA GLN A 221 -16.77 2.27 1.15
C GLN A 221 -17.62 2.54 -0.11
N GLN A 222 -18.26 3.70 -0.22
CA GLN A 222 -19.01 4.08 -1.43
C GLN A 222 -18.15 4.19 -2.69
N VAL A 223 -16.84 4.43 -2.54
CA VAL A 223 -15.90 4.40 -3.68
C VAL A 223 -15.86 3.02 -4.32
N PHE A 224 -16.06 1.96 -3.53
CA PHE A 224 -15.97 0.56 -3.98
C PHE A 224 -17.32 -0.08 -4.32
N GLU A 225 -18.44 0.52 -3.93
CA GLU A 225 -19.78 -0.07 -4.11
C GLU A 225 -20.41 0.20 -5.48
N ASN A 226 -19.93 1.20 -6.23
CA ASN A 226 -20.64 1.73 -7.41
C ASN A 226 -20.13 1.23 -8.78
N GLY A 227 -19.25 0.23 -8.81
CA GLY A 227 -18.57 -0.22 -10.04
C GLY A 227 -19.38 -1.08 -11.01
N GLN A 228 -20.70 -0.90 -11.15
CA GLN A 228 -21.49 -1.74 -12.07
C GLN A 228 -22.22 -1.00 -13.20
N ASP A 229 -22.47 0.31 -13.13
CA ASP A 229 -23.23 1.00 -14.19
C ASP A 229 -22.91 2.52 -14.37
N LEU A 230 -21.93 3.06 -13.63
CA LEU A 230 -21.63 4.50 -13.58
C LEU A 230 -20.13 4.74 -13.78
N HIS A 231 -19.77 5.79 -14.54
CA HIS A 231 -18.39 6.24 -14.61
C HIS A 231 -18.04 7.00 -13.34
N ALA A 232 -17.28 6.38 -12.44
CA ALA A 232 -16.84 7.01 -11.22
C ALA A 232 -15.53 7.78 -11.44
N ALA A 233 -15.50 9.02 -10.96
CA ALA A 233 -14.25 9.76 -10.82
C ALA A 233 -13.87 9.74 -9.33
N ALA A 234 -12.99 8.82 -8.94
CA ALA A 234 -12.44 8.77 -7.59
C ALA A 234 -11.29 9.78 -7.50
N VAL A 235 -11.36 10.67 -6.52
CA VAL A 235 -10.33 11.70 -6.32
C VAL A 235 -9.62 11.41 -5.01
N ASP A 236 -8.34 11.05 -5.10
CA ASP A 236 -7.53 10.58 -3.98
C ASP A 236 -6.44 11.58 -3.62
N SER A 237 -6.13 11.68 -2.33
CA SER A 237 -4.98 12.47 -1.90
C SER A 237 -3.70 11.65 -2.08
N ALA A 238 -2.66 12.23 -2.69
CA ALA A 238 -1.39 11.55 -2.97
C ALA A 238 -0.66 11.01 -1.72
N SER A 239 -1.11 11.38 -0.52
CA SER A 239 -0.58 10.89 0.75
C SER A 239 -1.29 9.64 1.31
N SER A 240 -2.51 9.32 0.87
CA SER A 240 -3.29 8.16 1.35
C SER A 240 -3.11 6.89 0.52
N SER A 241 -2.49 6.99 -0.65
CA SER A 241 -2.63 5.99 -1.72
C SER A 241 -1.32 5.42 -2.25
N GLY A 242 -0.18 5.81 -1.67
CA GLY A 242 1.14 5.37 -2.13
C GLY A 242 1.27 3.85 -2.20
N ALA A 243 0.53 3.12 -1.34
CA ALA A 243 0.22 1.70 -1.52
C ALA A 243 -0.94 1.15 -0.67
N GLY A 244 -1.35 1.82 0.41
CA GLY A 244 -2.30 1.26 1.38
C GLY A 244 -3.75 1.03 0.92
N SER A 245 -4.13 1.43 -0.29
CA SER A 245 -5.43 1.10 -0.88
C SER A 245 -5.25 0.67 -2.32
N ALA A 246 -5.13 -0.65 -2.52
CA ALA A 246 -5.38 -1.23 -3.84
C ALA A 246 -6.82 -0.87 -4.22
N LEU A 247 -7.00 0.20 -5.00
CA LEU A 247 -8.20 0.41 -5.80
C LEU A 247 -8.31 -0.80 -6.71
N MET A 248 -9.12 -1.75 -6.25
CA MET A 248 -9.40 -3.02 -6.87
C MET A 248 -9.99 -2.70 -8.25
N SER A 249 -9.15 -2.73 -9.29
CA SER A 249 -9.62 -2.72 -10.67
C SER A 249 -10.54 -3.93 -10.82
N VAL A 250 -11.83 -3.67 -10.97
CA VAL A 250 -12.80 -4.70 -11.31
C VAL A 250 -12.50 -5.10 -12.76
N GLU A 251 -11.85 -6.25 -12.92
CA GLU A 251 -11.61 -6.86 -14.23
C GLU A 251 -12.96 -7.22 -14.88
N GLU A 252 -13.19 -6.68 -16.08
CA GLU A 252 -14.26 -7.11 -16.96
C GLU A 252 -13.88 -8.48 -17.57
N GLU A 253 -14.39 -9.56 -16.99
CA GLU A 253 -14.27 -10.91 -17.56
C GLU A 253 -15.22 -11.04 -18.77
N THR A 254 -14.79 -10.59 -19.94
CA THR A 254 -15.49 -10.90 -21.20
C THR A 254 -15.31 -12.37 -21.54
N LYS A 255 -16.25 -13.21 -21.08
CA LYS A 255 -16.45 -14.56 -21.62
C LYS A 255 -16.92 -14.45 -23.08
N SER A 256 -15.98 -14.52 -24.00
CA SER A 256 -16.32 -14.90 -25.38
C SER A 256 -16.60 -16.40 -25.42
N ALA A 257 -17.89 -16.73 -25.49
CA ALA A 257 -18.35 -18.05 -25.88
C ALA A 257 -18.24 -18.19 -27.41
N THR A 258 -17.34 -19.05 -27.86
CA THR A 258 -17.47 -19.86 -29.10
C THR A 258 -16.59 -21.09 -28.96
#